data_AF-G9N1W0-F1
#
_entry.id   AF-G9N1W0-F1
#
_cell.length_a   1.000
_cell.length_b   1.000
_cell.length_c   1.000
_cell.angle_alpha   90.00
_cell.angle_beta   90.00
_cell.angle_gamma   90.00
#
_symmetry.space_group_name_H-M   'P 1'
#
loop_
_entity.id
_entity.type
_entity.pdbx_description
1 polymer ?
#
loop_
_entity_poly.entity_id
_entity_poly.type
_entity_poly.pdbx_seq_one_letter_code
_entity_poly.pdbx_strand_id
1 'polypeptide(L)'
;METLDREPSQYHHFVPQFLLRNFASTSAAPKNGSKTSTRHRAGKKVRQRDPVVNRLDLSSEAPKVVEMQVKNILGKIDMYRDTNKPYQQQQHIEKMFSRVESKVSAIFRDITKSFNERQGGIWLTRSHRNDIRKFLFLMKYRGSTFYRRYNHETAAGYNANDREKMLEYMQEKGFERPIDVWLDNIKTIIELDMDDELRWISELPQRMYPDDAMWVINHCQSMFMAICTPSNTQDEFILTDNCYHIFEGPNQLMLDLETGKSKEVAWTNFHEFAPISPKLMIVLRSNLLPSPEDATDPEAKAQKAKLWYLAVEKFHGSDTKSTLADLPISKASNNYTHDKDGAPWLNEDEDGSLKPHHKFFFEFFPIDTHHVNEIHCVFLDNASSCTSVVFRSKESFLQTLEWYLTKPNWSGKRVTCLPDDLQRLCLRKLAAVLKQMGSDKEPVWEEIDVPGLKYDAMQQVDRAGIFDMFPELLDSIPDDNPTEHMQIYNILGNLLFDPVSIFAKENFRRVEANACKGYATSSLDDEIADQD
;
A
#
# COMPACT_ATOMS: atom_id res chain seq x y z
N MET A 1 24.08 34.18 -28.64
CA MET A 1 23.36 34.00 -27.37
C MET A 1 22.16 33.12 -27.70
N GLU A 2 22.40 31.81 -27.78
CA GLU A 2 21.34 30.83 -28.08
C GLU A 2 20.36 30.80 -26.91
N THR A 3 19.08 30.97 -27.21
CA THR A 3 17.99 30.69 -26.29
C THR A 3 18.02 29.20 -25.98
N LEU A 4 18.61 28.83 -24.83
CA LEU A 4 18.44 27.51 -24.21
C LEU A 4 16.93 27.33 -23.96
N ASP A 5 16.25 26.66 -24.89
CA ASP A 5 14.80 26.45 -24.90
C ASP A 5 14.35 25.67 -23.66
N ARG A 6 13.94 26.39 -22.61
CA ARG A 6 13.34 25.85 -21.36
C ARG A 6 12.32 24.76 -21.67
N GLU A 7 12.68 23.49 -21.38
CA GLU A 7 11.71 22.39 -21.27
C GLU A 7 10.61 22.92 -20.34
N PRO A 8 9.38 23.01 -20.87
CA PRO A 8 8.31 23.69 -20.18
C PRO A 8 8.04 23.00 -18.84
N SER A 9 7.69 23.79 -17.83
CA SER A 9 7.23 23.25 -16.56
C SER A 9 6.09 22.25 -16.76
N GLN A 10 6.21 21.08 -16.14
CA GLN A 10 5.25 19.99 -16.30
C GLN A 10 4.50 19.74 -14.99
N TYR A 11 3.19 19.54 -15.09
CA TYR A 11 2.36 19.14 -13.96
C TYR A 11 2.39 17.62 -13.83
N HIS A 12 2.96 17.11 -12.74
CA HIS A 12 3.11 15.69 -12.47
C HIS A 12 2.07 15.22 -11.45
N HIS A 13 1.35 14.16 -11.77
CA HIS A 13 0.26 13.65 -10.95
C HIS A 13 0.78 12.71 -9.85
N PHE A 14 0.42 12.99 -8.60
CA PHE A 14 0.52 12.05 -7.48
C PHE A 14 -0.43 10.87 -7.64
N VAL A 15 -1.55 11.04 -8.34
CA VAL A 15 -2.48 9.96 -8.70
C VAL A 15 -2.69 10.00 -10.21
N PRO A 16 -2.32 8.96 -10.97
CA PRO A 16 -2.35 8.97 -12.42
C PRO A 16 -3.71 9.38 -12.99
N GLN A 17 -3.68 10.10 -14.10
CA GLN A 17 -4.91 10.54 -14.75
C GLN A 17 -5.81 9.38 -15.19
N PHE A 18 -5.25 8.22 -15.54
CA PHE A 18 -6.06 7.07 -15.97
C PHE A 18 -6.94 6.54 -14.83
N LEU A 19 -6.49 6.64 -13.58
CA LEU A 19 -7.27 6.32 -12.39
C LEU A 19 -8.31 7.40 -12.11
N LEU A 20 -7.90 8.67 -12.11
CA LEU A 20 -8.82 9.79 -11.86
C LEU A 20 -9.98 9.84 -12.86
N ARG A 21 -9.75 9.43 -14.11
CA ARG A 21 -10.79 9.31 -15.14
C ARG A 21 -11.89 8.33 -14.76
N ASN A 22 -11.61 7.31 -13.95
CA ASN A 22 -12.61 6.35 -13.47
C ASN A 22 -13.59 6.99 -12.46
N PHE A 23 -13.20 8.09 -11.82
CA PHE A 23 -14.03 8.85 -10.88
C PHE A 23 -14.78 10.01 -11.57
N ALA A 24 -14.50 10.26 -12.84
CA ALA A 24 -15.13 11.35 -13.57
C ALA A 24 -16.62 11.10 -13.81
N SER A 25 -17.43 12.14 -13.67
CA SER A 25 -18.84 12.08 -14.06
C SER A 25 -18.95 12.03 -15.59
N THR A 26 -19.75 11.12 -16.13
CA THR A 26 -20.07 11.05 -17.57
C THR A 26 -20.92 12.23 -18.06
N SER A 27 -21.32 13.12 -17.15
CA SER A 27 -22.13 14.31 -17.43
C SER A 27 -21.32 15.44 -18.07
N ALA A 28 -20.88 15.21 -19.29
CA ALA A 28 -20.71 16.26 -20.29
C ALA A 28 -21.31 15.83 -21.64
N ALA A 29 -22.46 15.15 -21.61
CA ALA A 29 -23.37 15.14 -22.75
C ALA A 29 -24.00 16.55 -22.86
N PRO A 30 -24.04 17.17 -24.05
CA PRO A 30 -24.46 18.56 -24.17
C PRO A 30 -25.94 18.71 -23.79
N LYS A 31 -26.20 19.40 -22.68
CA LYS A 31 -27.44 20.14 -22.50
C LYS A 31 -27.45 21.25 -23.54
N ASN A 32 -28.11 20.99 -24.66
CA ASN A 32 -28.84 21.93 -25.53
C ASN A 32 -28.94 21.35 -26.93
N GLY A 33 -29.98 20.56 -27.16
CA GLY A 33 -30.47 20.31 -28.51
C GLY A 33 -31.13 21.58 -29.05
N SER A 34 -30.37 22.49 -29.65
CA SER A 34 -30.95 23.42 -30.61
C SER A 34 -31.11 22.67 -31.94
N LYS A 35 -32.34 22.23 -32.21
CA LYS A 35 -32.75 21.78 -33.53
C LYS A 35 -32.69 22.97 -34.50
N THR A 36 -31.56 23.21 -35.16
CA THR A 36 -31.54 23.98 -36.41
C THR A 36 -30.29 23.71 -37.25
N SER A 37 -30.55 23.07 -38.38
CA SER A 37 -29.96 23.34 -39.70
C SER A 37 -28.61 22.70 -40.08
N THR A 38 -28.75 21.87 -41.13
CA THR A 38 -27.87 21.70 -42.29
C THR A 38 -26.47 21.07 -42.12
N ARG A 39 -26.39 19.85 -42.69
CA ARG A 39 -25.23 19.29 -43.41
C ARG A 39 -24.20 20.36 -43.80
N HIS A 40 -22.99 20.24 -43.26
CA HIS A 40 -21.70 20.35 -43.97
C HIS A 40 -20.55 20.51 -42.95
N ARG A 41 -19.87 19.40 -42.64
CA ARG A 41 -18.40 19.28 -42.47
C ARG A 41 -18.06 17.92 -41.86
N ALA A 42 -17.66 17.01 -42.73
CA ALA A 42 -16.80 15.90 -42.35
C ALA A 42 -15.48 16.46 -41.78
N GLY A 43 -14.93 15.83 -40.75
CA GLY A 43 -13.50 15.95 -40.43
C GLY A 43 -13.07 16.86 -39.27
N LYS A 44 -13.92 17.17 -38.28
CA LYS A 44 -13.42 17.66 -36.97
C LYS A 44 -13.72 16.63 -35.90
N LYS A 45 -12.68 15.93 -35.41
CA LYS A 45 -12.72 15.22 -34.13
C LYS A 45 -13.32 16.21 -33.12
N VAL A 46 -14.52 15.93 -32.63
CA VAL A 46 -15.09 16.65 -31.50
C VAL A 46 -14.02 16.56 -30.41
N ARG A 47 -13.42 17.69 -30.03
CA ARG A 47 -12.49 17.73 -28.90
C ARG A 47 -13.30 17.27 -27.70
N GLN A 48 -13.12 16.01 -27.32
CA GLN A 48 -13.72 15.45 -26.12
C GLN A 48 -13.26 16.35 -24.98
N ARG A 49 -14.21 17.01 -24.29
CA ARG A 49 -13.87 17.90 -23.17
C ARG A 49 -13.12 17.08 -22.12
N ASP A 50 -12.15 17.71 -21.48
CA ASP A 50 -11.43 17.06 -20.39
C ASP A 50 -12.43 16.61 -19.31
N PRO A 51 -12.33 15.35 -18.86
CA PRO A 51 -13.25 14.82 -17.85
C PRO A 51 -13.13 15.60 -16.54
N VAL A 52 -14.27 15.74 -15.85
CA VAL A 52 -14.37 16.44 -14.57
C VAL A 52 -14.73 15.47 -13.43
N VAL A 53 -14.11 15.69 -12.29
CA VAL A 53 -14.36 14.96 -11.04
C VAL A 53 -14.94 15.92 -9.99
N ASN A 54 -15.73 15.39 -9.05
CA ASN A 54 -16.07 16.14 -7.85
C ASN A 54 -14.90 16.09 -6.87
N ARG A 55 -14.56 17.23 -6.29
CA ARG A 55 -13.48 17.41 -5.31
C ARG A 55 -14.01 18.19 -4.13
N LEU A 56 -13.83 17.65 -2.93
CA LEU A 56 -13.80 18.45 -1.71
C LEU A 56 -12.40 19.07 -1.57
N ASP A 57 -12.32 20.40 -1.61
CA ASP A 57 -11.10 21.16 -1.38
C ASP A 57 -10.92 21.47 0.11
N LEU A 58 -9.89 20.88 0.72
CA LEU A 58 -9.53 21.05 2.13
C LEU A 58 -8.40 22.08 2.33
N SER A 59 -7.81 22.58 1.24
CA SER A 59 -6.69 23.54 1.30
C SER A 59 -7.09 24.95 1.73
N SER A 60 -8.35 25.31 1.51
CA SER A 60 -8.97 26.58 1.91
C SER A 60 -9.40 26.55 3.38
N GLU A 61 -9.45 27.72 4.04
CA GLU A 61 -10.10 27.89 5.35
C GLU A 61 -11.59 27.53 5.30
N ALA A 62 -12.27 27.94 4.22
CA ALA A 62 -13.64 27.57 3.92
C ALA A 62 -13.64 26.39 2.94
N PRO A 63 -13.87 25.15 3.40
CA PRO A 63 -13.90 23.98 2.54
C PRO A 63 -15.14 24.01 1.64
N LYS A 64 -14.99 23.52 0.40
CA LYS A 64 -16.06 23.53 -0.61
C LYS A 64 -15.97 22.31 -1.53
N VAL A 65 -17.14 21.87 -1.98
CA VAL A 65 -17.26 20.88 -3.05
C VAL A 65 -17.27 21.60 -4.39
N VAL A 66 -16.29 21.28 -5.23
CA VAL A 66 -16.10 21.86 -6.57
C VAL A 66 -15.93 20.77 -7.63
N GLU A 67 -16.19 21.12 -8.89
CA GLU A 67 -15.82 20.27 -10.02
C GLU A 67 -14.45 20.71 -10.55
N MET A 68 -13.57 19.74 -10.81
CA MET A 68 -12.23 20.00 -11.35
C MET A 68 -11.89 19.10 -12.52
N GLN A 69 -11.13 19.64 -13.48
CA GLN A 69 -10.59 18.86 -14.58
C GLN A 69 -9.52 17.90 -14.07
N VAL A 70 -9.56 16.64 -14.54
CA VAL A 70 -8.60 15.58 -14.15
C VAL A 70 -7.14 16.01 -14.33
N LYS A 71 -6.82 16.80 -15.36
CA LYS A 71 -5.44 17.23 -15.62
C LYS A 71 -4.87 18.24 -14.60
N ASN A 72 -5.72 18.85 -13.77
CA ASN A 72 -5.36 19.95 -12.85
C ASN A 72 -5.51 19.57 -11.36
N ILE A 73 -5.66 18.28 -11.04
CA ILE A 73 -5.89 17.80 -9.68
C ILE A 73 -4.85 16.74 -9.31
N LEU A 74 -4.57 16.60 -8.00
CA LEU A 74 -3.72 15.56 -7.42
C LEU A 74 -2.34 15.50 -8.06
N GLY A 75 -1.67 16.64 -8.15
CA GLY A 75 -0.34 16.74 -8.73
C GLY A 75 0.40 18.00 -8.33
N LYS A 76 1.67 18.07 -8.75
CA LYS A 76 2.60 19.16 -8.46
C LYS A 76 3.45 19.49 -9.69
N ILE A 77 3.76 20.77 -9.86
CA ILE A 77 4.62 21.25 -10.94
C ILE A 77 6.07 20.83 -10.68
N ASP A 78 6.73 20.30 -11.72
CA ASP A 78 8.16 19.97 -11.78
C ASP A 78 8.65 19.06 -10.64
N MET A 79 7.77 18.19 -10.15
CA MET A 79 8.06 17.29 -9.03
C MET A 79 9.30 16.40 -9.22
N TYR A 80 9.55 15.94 -10.45
CA TYR A 80 10.64 15.04 -10.78
C TYR A 80 11.77 15.72 -11.55
N ARG A 81 11.84 17.06 -11.53
CA ARG A 81 12.88 17.78 -12.27
C ARG A 81 14.24 17.51 -11.62
N ASP A 82 15.04 16.68 -12.28
CA ASP A 82 16.41 16.40 -11.87
C ASP A 82 17.35 17.48 -12.40
N THR A 83 17.68 18.45 -11.54
CA THR A 83 18.57 19.57 -11.91
C THR A 83 20.04 19.16 -12.07
N ASN A 84 20.42 17.93 -11.69
CA ASN A 84 21.78 17.42 -11.85
C ASN A 84 22.01 16.83 -13.26
N LYS A 85 20.94 16.64 -14.05
CA LYS A 85 21.03 16.16 -15.43
C LYS A 85 21.13 17.29 -16.44
N PRO A 86 21.73 17.02 -17.61
CA PRO A 86 21.60 17.89 -18.76
C PRO A 86 20.15 18.19 -19.04
N TYR A 87 19.91 19.39 -19.52
CA TYR A 87 18.59 19.96 -19.60
C TYR A 87 17.51 19.09 -20.28
N GLN A 88 17.84 18.44 -21.39
CA GLN A 88 16.93 17.56 -22.15
C GLN A 88 16.56 16.26 -21.42
N GLN A 89 17.21 15.99 -20.29
CA GLN A 89 17.07 14.79 -19.47
C GLN A 89 16.51 15.11 -18.09
N GLN A 90 16.20 16.38 -17.77
CA GLN A 90 15.72 16.73 -16.42
C GLN A 90 14.36 16.09 -16.09
N GLN A 91 13.53 15.80 -17.10
CA GLN A 91 12.24 15.13 -16.94
C GLN A 91 12.30 13.60 -17.25
N HIS A 92 13.46 12.96 -17.12
CA HIS A 92 13.62 11.54 -17.46
C HIS A 92 12.78 10.62 -16.57
N ILE A 93 12.65 10.92 -15.27
CA ILE A 93 11.85 10.13 -14.33
C ILE A 93 10.37 10.12 -14.73
N GLU A 94 9.83 11.25 -15.19
CA GLU A 94 8.46 11.33 -15.70
C GLU A 94 8.26 10.43 -16.93
N LYS A 95 9.23 10.41 -17.86
CA LYS A 95 9.20 9.50 -19.02
C LYS A 95 9.22 8.03 -18.56
N MET A 96 9.95 7.70 -17.50
CA MET A 96 9.97 6.36 -16.92
C MET A 96 8.63 5.99 -16.28
N PHE A 97 8.02 6.89 -15.49
CA PHE A 97 6.68 6.68 -14.94
C PHE A 97 5.63 6.46 -16.01
N SER A 98 5.68 7.22 -17.12
CA SER A 98 4.71 7.06 -18.20
C SER A 98 4.67 5.63 -18.78
N ARG A 99 5.81 4.91 -18.77
CA ARG A 99 5.90 3.52 -19.21
C ARG A 99 5.26 2.56 -18.21
N VAL A 100 5.55 2.75 -16.92
CA VAL A 100 4.94 1.96 -15.83
C VAL A 100 3.42 2.17 -15.82
N GLU A 101 2.97 3.42 -15.88
CA GLU A 101 1.55 3.78 -15.92
C GLU A 101 0.86 3.18 -17.16
N SER A 102 1.51 3.21 -18.34
CA SER A 102 0.94 2.59 -19.54
C SER A 102 0.76 1.09 -19.40
N LYS A 103 1.76 0.40 -18.81
CA LYS A 103 1.70 -1.06 -18.57
C LYS A 103 0.58 -1.42 -17.61
N VAL A 104 0.51 -0.75 -16.46
CA VAL A 104 -0.48 -1.05 -15.42
C VAL A 104 -1.87 -0.58 -15.79
N SER A 105 -2.00 0.51 -16.55
CA SER A 105 -3.30 0.97 -17.07
C SER A 105 -3.97 -0.08 -17.94
N ALA A 106 -3.20 -0.86 -18.72
CA ALA A 106 -3.75 -1.98 -19.48
C ALA A 106 -4.33 -3.06 -18.56
N ILE A 107 -3.60 -3.44 -17.51
CA ILE A 107 -4.04 -4.43 -16.53
C ILE A 107 -5.30 -3.96 -15.80
N PHE A 108 -5.34 -2.71 -15.33
CA PHE A 108 -6.51 -2.16 -14.62
C PHE A 108 -7.74 -2.01 -15.52
N ARG A 109 -7.53 -1.76 -16.82
CA ARG A 109 -8.62 -1.78 -17.80
C ARG A 109 -9.19 -3.19 -17.94
N ASP A 110 -8.35 -4.22 -17.93
CA ASP A 110 -8.81 -5.61 -18.00
C ASP A 110 -9.57 -6.02 -16.73
N ILE A 111 -9.09 -5.62 -15.54
CA ILE A 111 -9.82 -5.79 -14.26
C ILE A 111 -11.19 -5.11 -14.35
N THR A 112 -11.22 -3.84 -14.75
CA THR A 112 -12.48 -3.07 -14.86
C THR A 112 -13.43 -3.67 -15.90
N LYS A 113 -12.90 -4.17 -17.02
CA LYS A 113 -13.67 -4.83 -18.06
C LYS A 113 -14.31 -6.13 -17.54
N SER A 114 -13.51 -7.00 -16.92
CA SER A 114 -13.97 -8.26 -16.32
C SER A 114 -15.08 -8.02 -15.30
N PHE A 115 -14.93 -7.00 -14.44
CA PHE A 115 -15.95 -6.58 -13.49
C PHE A 115 -17.24 -6.10 -14.19
N ASN A 116 -17.14 -5.24 -15.19
CA ASN A 116 -18.30 -4.73 -15.94
C ASN A 116 -19.04 -5.84 -16.72
N GLU A 117 -18.32 -6.87 -17.15
CA GLU A 117 -18.86 -8.07 -17.77
C GLU A 117 -19.48 -9.05 -16.75
N ARG A 118 -19.52 -8.68 -15.46
CA ARG A 118 -20.06 -9.47 -14.34
C ARG A 118 -19.38 -10.82 -14.17
N GLN A 119 -18.09 -10.89 -14.50
CA GLN A 119 -17.27 -12.05 -14.14
C GLN A 119 -17.06 -12.04 -12.62
N GLY A 120 -16.91 -13.21 -12.00
CA GLY A 120 -16.65 -13.33 -10.56
C GLY A 120 -15.23 -12.90 -10.15
N GLY A 121 -14.32 -12.72 -11.11
CA GLY A 121 -12.92 -12.38 -10.86
C GLY A 121 -12.11 -12.42 -12.15
N ILE A 122 -10.79 -12.27 -12.03
CA ILE A 122 -9.87 -12.19 -13.16
C ILE A 122 -8.58 -12.99 -12.94
N TRP A 123 -8.14 -13.69 -13.98
CA TRP A 123 -6.83 -14.33 -14.01
C TRP A 123 -5.74 -13.32 -14.38
N LEU A 124 -4.76 -13.14 -13.51
CA LEU A 124 -3.55 -12.35 -13.75
C LEU A 124 -2.32 -13.25 -13.74
N THR A 125 -1.35 -12.96 -14.61
CA THR A 125 -0.05 -13.63 -14.58
C THR A 125 0.76 -13.16 -13.37
N ARG A 126 1.80 -13.92 -12.99
CA ARG A 126 2.79 -13.49 -12.00
C ARG A 126 3.39 -12.12 -12.34
N SER A 127 3.75 -11.89 -13.60
CA SER A 127 4.27 -10.60 -14.06
C SER A 127 3.26 -9.47 -13.85
N HIS A 128 1.97 -9.66 -14.20
CA HIS A 128 0.93 -8.66 -13.94
C HIS A 128 0.78 -8.35 -12.45
N ARG A 129 0.79 -9.37 -11.59
CA ARG A 129 0.73 -9.19 -10.13
C ARG A 129 1.93 -8.38 -9.61
N ASN A 130 3.14 -8.71 -10.07
CA ASN A 130 4.36 -8.00 -9.68
C ASN A 130 4.36 -6.55 -10.18
N ASP A 131 3.87 -6.30 -11.40
CA ASP A 131 3.71 -4.94 -11.94
C ASP A 131 2.74 -4.10 -11.11
N ILE A 132 1.60 -4.67 -10.70
CA ILE A 132 0.64 -3.99 -9.84
C ILE A 132 1.31 -3.63 -8.51
N ARG A 133 1.92 -4.60 -7.81
CA ARG A 133 2.57 -4.35 -6.50
C ARG A 133 3.67 -3.28 -6.58
N LYS A 134 4.55 -3.37 -7.58
CA LYS A 134 5.58 -2.37 -7.83
C LYS A 134 4.98 -0.98 -8.09
N PHE A 135 3.92 -0.92 -8.89
CA PHE A 135 3.22 0.33 -9.14
C PHE A 135 2.56 0.90 -7.90
N LEU A 136 1.89 0.09 -7.08
CA LEU A 136 1.28 0.54 -5.82
C LEU A 136 2.33 1.09 -4.86
N PHE A 137 3.49 0.43 -4.74
CA PHE A 137 4.61 0.97 -3.96
C PHE A 137 5.12 2.29 -4.52
N LEU A 138 5.34 2.37 -5.83
CA LEU A 138 5.75 3.60 -6.48
C LEU A 138 4.74 4.74 -6.26
N MET A 139 3.43 4.42 -6.23
CA MET A 139 2.41 5.40 -5.91
C MET A 139 2.53 5.94 -4.48
N LYS A 140 2.78 5.05 -3.53
CA LYS A 140 3.06 5.39 -2.13
C LYS A 140 4.32 6.24 -2.00
N TYR A 141 5.42 5.80 -2.61
CA TYR A 141 6.74 6.40 -2.52
C TYR A 141 6.86 7.74 -3.24
N ARG A 142 6.09 7.96 -4.31
CA ARG A 142 6.06 9.23 -5.04
C ARG A 142 5.05 10.26 -4.50
N GLY A 143 4.29 9.88 -3.48
CA GLY A 143 3.26 10.71 -2.86
C GLY A 143 3.82 11.98 -2.20
N SER A 144 2.93 12.92 -1.86
CA SER A 144 3.30 14.23 -1.32
C SER A 144 4.08 14.15 0.00
N THR A 145 3.82 13.13 0.83
CA THR A 145 4.51 12.91 2.11
C THR A 145 5.98 12.60 1.90
N PHE A 146 6.28 11.62 1.05
CA PHE A 146 7.66 11.26 0.70
C PHE A 146 8.36 12.41 -0.02
N TYR A 147 7.71 13.05 -0.99
CA TYR A 147 8.29 14.21 -1.64
C TYR A 147 8.70 15.28 -0.60
N ARG A 148 7.85 15.58 0.39
CA ARG A 148 8.18 16.54 1.45
C ARG A 148 9.36 16.10 2.31
N ARG A 149 9.49 14.80 2.58
CA ARG A 149 10.61 14.21 3.36
C ARG A 149 11.96 14.40 2.68
N TYR A 150 12.04 14.30 1.35
CA TYR A 150 13.32 14.39 0.63
C TYR A 150 13.56 15.75 -0.04
N ASN A 151 12.54 16.57 -0.24
CA ASN A 151 12.65 17.86 -0.95
C ASN A 151 13.32 18.95 -0.10
N HIS A 152 14.62 18.78 0.13
CA HIS A 152 15.51 19.70 0.83
C HIS A 152 16.66 20.11 -0.09
N GLU A 153 17.01 21.40 -0.07
CA GLU A 153 18.09 21.95 -0.90
C GLU A 153 19.49 21.49 -0.46
N THR A 154 19.64 21.10 0.81
CA THR A 154 20.91 20.67 1.38
C THR A 154 20.72 19.46 2.29
N ALA A 155 21.76 18.64 2.44
CA ALA A 155 21.79 17.53 3.38
C ALA A 155 21.43 17.95 4.82
N ALA A 156 21.89 19.13 5.26
CA ALA A 156 21.60 19.66 6.59
C ALA A 156 20.11 19.92 6.84
N GLY A 157 19.34 20.20 5.78
CA GLY A 157 17.89 20.42 5.85
C GLY A 157 17.08 19.15 6.06
N TYR A 158 17.65 17.96 5.83
CA TYR A 158 16.95 16.69 6.03
C TYR A 158 16.62 16.48 7.51
N ASN A 159 15.34 16.28 7.80
CA ASN A 159 14.82 16.18 9.17
C ASN A 159 13.77 15.07 9.29
N ALA A 160 14.23 13.82 9.21
CA ALA A 160 13.44 12.63 9.46
C ALA A 160 14.08 11.75 10.55
N ASN A 161 13.38 10.69 10.96
CA ASN A 161 13.82 9.78 12.01
C ASN A 161 15.12 9.01 11.68
N ASP A 162 15.42 8.83 10.40
CA ASP A 162 16.59 8.13 9.87
C ASP A 162 17.72 9.05 9.43
N ARG A 163 17.74 10.30 9.91
CA ARG A 163 18.67 11.35 9.47
C ARG A 163 20.13 10.92 9.44
N GLU A 164 20.60 10.25 10.49
CA GLU A 164 22.02 9.84 10.60
C GLU A 164 22.39 8.85 9.48
N LYS A 165 21.64 7.74 9.36
CA LYS A 165 21.80 6.74 8.30
C LYS A 165 21.71 7.35 6.89
N MET A 166 20.77 8.26 6.69
CA MET A 166 20.60 8.93 5.41
C MET A 166 21.82 9.78 5.05
N LEU A 167 22.39 10.52 5.99
CA LEU A 167 23.58 11.34 5.76
C LEU A 167 24.82 10.48 5.49
N GLU A 168 24.98 9.37 6.19
CA GLU A 168 26.05 8.39 5.94
C GLU A 168 25.94 7.82 4.54
N TYR A 169 24.75 7.37 4.13
CA TYR A 169 24.49 6.87 2.79
C TYR A 169 24.76 7.92 1.71
N MET A 170 24.31 9.16 1.93
CA MET A 170 24.57 10.28 1.02
C MET A 170 26.08 10.53 0.86
N GLN A 171 26.83 10.50 1.95
CA GLN A 171 28.29 10.67 1.92
C GLN A 171 28.97 9.51 1.17
N GLU A 172 28.57 8.26 1.42
CA GLU A 172 29.13 7.08 0.77
C GLU A 172 28.89 7.07 -0.75
N LYS A 173 27.68 7.43 -1.18
CA LYS A 173 27.28 7.42 -2.60
C LYS A 173 27.54 8.74 -3.33
N GLY A 174 27.99 9.78 -2.62
CA GLY A 174 28.29 11.09 -3.21
C GLY A 174 27.06 11.92 -3.57
N PHE A 175 25.96 11.78 -2.84
CA PHE A 175 24.77 12.62 -3.00
C PHE A 175 24.89 13.91 -2.19
N GLU A 176 24.62 15.06 -2.81
CA GLU A 176 24.65 16.36 -2.13
C GLU A 176 23.30 16.74 -1.49
N ARG A 177 22.19 16.29 -2.11
CA ARG A 177 20.83 16.66 -1.70
C ARG A 177 19.97 15.42 -1.46
N PRO A 178 19.13 15.41 -0.42
CA PRO A 178 18.27 14.26 -0.15
C PRO A 178 17.29 13.94 -1.29
N ILE A 179 16.87 14.95 -2.06
CA ILE A 179 15.99 14.75 -3.22
C ILE A 179 16.66 13.91 -4.31
N ASP A 180 17.99 13.95 -4.42
CA ASP A 180 18.73 13.18 -5.42
C ASP A 180 18.71 11.69 -5.08
N VAL A 181 18.75 11.33 -3.79
CA VAL A 181 18.53 9.96 -3.31
C VAL A 181 17.12 9.49 -3.64
N TRP A 182 16.11 10.32 -3.42
CA TRP A 182 14.72 9.97 -3.75
C TRP A 182 14.51 9.73 -5.25
N LEU A 183 15.09 10.56 -6.10
CA LEU A 183 15.04 10.38 -7.56
C LEU A 183 15.77 9.10 -8.00
N ASP A 184 16.94 8.83 -7.41
CA ASP A 184 17.70 7.60 -7.67
C ASP A 184 16.94 6.35 -7.21
N ASN A 185 16.36 6.37 -6.01
CA ASN A 185 15.51 5.31 -5.48
C ASN A 185 14.30 5.03 -6.38
N ILE A 186 13.58 6.07 -6.83
CA ILE A 186 12.46 5.94 -7.79
C ILE A 186 12.94 5.25 -9.06
N LYS A 187 14.07 5.71 -9.62
CA LYS A 187 14.65 5.14 -10.83
C LYS A 187 14.97 3.66 -10.64
N THR A 188 15.65 3.33 -9.55
CA THR A 188 16.05 1.96 -9.19
C THR A 188 14.84 1.04 -9.04
N ILE A 189 13.76 1.49 -8.39
CA ILE A 189 12.52 0.70 -8.25
C ILE A 189 11.84 0.49 -9.61
N ILE A 190 11.81 1.51 -10.48
CA ILE A 190 11.22 1.36 -11.82
C ILE A 190 12.02 0.35 -12.67
N GLU A 191 13.35 0.38 -12.57
CA GLU A 191 14.27 -0.50 -13.31
C GLU A 191 14.43 -1.89 -12.67
N LEU A 192 13.90 -2.09 -11.46
CA LEU A 192 13.95 -3.36 -10.75
C LEU A 192 13.26 -4.44 -11.58
N ASP A 193 13.94 -5.53 -11.89
CA ASP A 193 13.28 -6.74 -12.38
C ASP A 193 12.83 -7.54 -11.16
N MET A 194 11.54 -7.91 -11.09
CA MET A 194 11.04 -8.74 -9.99
C MET A 194 11.00 -10.18 -10.49
N ASP A 195 12.19 -10.75 -10.62
CA ASP A 195 12.44 -12.08 -11.18
C ASP A 195 11.83 -13.20 -10.33
N ASP A 196 11.58 -14.33 -10.99
CA ASP A 196 10.97 -15.50 -10.35
C ASP A 196 11.95 -16.19 -9.38
N GLU A 197 13.26 -15.96 -9.52
CA GLU A 197 14.27 -16.44 -8.57
C GLU A 197 14.42 -15.53 -7.33
N LEU A 198 13.62 -14.46 -7.23
CA LEU A 198 13.61 -13.50 -6.12
C LEU A 198 14.96 -12.84 -5.82
N ARG A 199 15.90 -12.81 -6.77
CA ARG A 199 17.23 -12.19 -6.58
C ARG A 199 17.13 -10.71 -6.27
N TRP A 200 16.12 -10.05 -6.82
CA TRP A 200 15.83 -8.66 -6.54
C TRP A 200 15.69 -8.32 -5.05
N ILE A 201 15.31 -9.27 -4.18
CA ILE A 201 15.19 -9.04 -2.73
C ILE A 201 16.54 -8.75 -2.10
N SER A 202 17.58 -9.51 -2.47
CA SER A 202 18.94 -9.33 -1.93
C SER A 202 19.73 -8.25 -2.65
N GLU A 203 19.42 -7.99 -3.92
CA GLU A 203 20.07 -6.97 -4.73
C GLU A 203 19.57 -5.55 -4.42
N LEU A 204 18.27 -5.38 -4.12
CA LEU A 204 17.67 -4.05 -3.99
C LEU A 204 18.32 -3.20 -2.89
N PRO A 205 18.58 -3.69 -1.66
CA PRO A 205 19.26 -2.91 -0.62
C PRO A 205 20.67 -2.47 -0.99
N GLN A 206 21.32 -3.12 -1.97
CA GLN A 206 22.65 -2.73 -2.45
C GLN A 206 22.59 -1.62 -3.52
N ARG A 207 21.44 -1.47 -4.17
CA ARG A 207 21.24 -0.59 -5.33
C ARG A 207 20.58 0.74 -5.02
N MET A 208 19.93 0.87 -3.87
CA MET A 208 19.23 2.08 -3.42
C MET A 208 19.39 2.25 -1.91
N TYR A 209 18.82 3.31 -1.33
CA TYR A 209 18.89 3.50 0.12
C TYR A 209 18.28 2.29 0.88
N PRO A 210 19.04 1.59 1.77
CA PRO A 210 18.61 0.31 2.32
C PRO A 210 17.28 0.32 3.08
N ASP A 211 17.02 1.34 3.91
CA ASP A 211 15.77 1.42 4.68
C ASP A 211 14.54 1.54 3.74
N ASP A 212 14.68 2.26 2.62
CA ASP A 212 13.63 2.38 1.60
C ASP A 212 13.50 1.09 0.78
N ALA A 213 14.60 0.38 0.50
CA ALA A 213 14.56 -0.94 -0.16
C ALA A 213 13.74 -1.95 0.67
N MET A 214 13.91 -1.93 1.99
CA MET A 214 13.14 -2.79 2.88
C MET A 214 11.65 -2.48 2.83
N TRP A 215 11.27 -1.21 2.65
CA TRP A 215 9.86 -0.84 2.45
C TRP A 215 9.27 -1.41 1.16
N VAL A 216 10.04 -1.43 0.07
CA VAL A 216 9.62 -2.06 -1.20
C VAL A 216 9.38 -3.56 -1.00
N ILE A 217 10.34 -4.24 -0.37
CA ILE A 217 10.30 -5.69 -0.13
C ILE A 217 9.08 -6.02 0.73
N ASN A 218 8.91 -5.33 1.85
CA ASN A 218 7.80 -5.54 2.78
C ASN A 218 6.43 -5.32 2.11
N HIS A 219 6.28 -4.25 1.33
CA HIS A 219 5.04 -3.97 0.59
C HIS A 219 4.73 -5.08 -0.45
N CYS A 220 5.76 -5.65 -1.07
CA CYS A 220 5.57 -6.66 -2.11
C CYS A 220 5.37 -8.09 -1.59
N GLN A 221 5.94 -8.43 -0.43
CA GLN A 221 5.97 -9.81 0.10
C GLN A 221 5.09 -10.02 1.33
N SER A 222 4.98 -9.05 2.23
CA SER A 222 4.31 -9.24 3.52
C SER A 222 2.79 -9.02 3.47
N MET A 223 2.23 -8.78 2.28
CA MET A 223 0.80 -8.57 2.07
C MET A 223 0.28 -9.34 0.86
N PHE A 224 -0.89 -9.95 1.02
CA PHE A 224 -1.63 -10.50 -0.12
C PHE A 224 -2.57 -9.45 -0.71
N MET A 225 -2.81 -9.55 -2.02
CA MET A 225 -3.67 -8.64 -2.76
C MET A 225 -5.06 -9.24 -2.93
N ALA A 226 -6.10 -8.45 -2.63
CA ALA A 226 -7.50 -8.78 -2.89
C ALA A 226 -8.19 -7.62 -3.65
N ILE A 227 -9.30 -7.91 -4.33
CA ILE A 227 -10.09 -6.90 -5.05
C ILE A 227 -11.48 -6.82 -4.43
N CYS A 228 -11.81 -5.67 -3.86
CA CYS A 228 -13.08 -5.41 -3.19
C CYS A 228 -14.02 -4.60 -4.09
N THR A 229 -15.31 -4.89 -4.00
CA THR A 229 -16.38 -4.12 -4.63
C THR A 229 -17.51 -3.86 -3.63
N PRO A 230 -18.17 -2.68 -3.65
CA PRO A 230 -19.33 -2.47 -2.80
C PRO A 230 -20.50 -3.36 -3.26
N SER A 231 -21.04 -4.18 -2.35
CA SER A 231 -22.23 -4.99 -2.59
C SER A 231 -23.47 -4.12 -2.87
N ASN A 232 -23.58 -2.97 -2.18
CA ASN A 232 -24.62 -1.98 -2.43
C ASN A 232 -24.27 -1.09 -3.63
N THR A 233 -25.18 -1.04 -4.59
CA THR A 233 -25.01 -0.25 -5.82
C THR A 233 -24.92 1.27 -5.60
N GLN A 234 -25.31 1.79 -4.43
CA GLN A 234 -25.20 3.21 -4.08
C GLN A 234 -23.86 3.58 -3.41
N ASP A 235 -23.14 2.60 -2.88
CA ASP A 235 -21.88 2.84 -2.16
C ASP A 235 -20.74 3.05 -3.14
N GLU A 236 -19.92 4.07 -2.93
CA GLU A 236 -18.80 4.38 -3.80
C GLU A 236 -17.54 4.65 -2.99
N PHE A 237 -16.41 4.08 -3.42
CA PHE A 237 -15.13 4.42 -2.83
C PHE A 237 -14.75 5.87 -3.12
N ILE A 238 -14.17 6.55 -2.13
CA ILE A 238 -13.53 7.85 -2.27
C ILE A 238 -12.03 7.72 -2.60
N LEU A 239 -11.41 8.81 -3.01
CA LEU A 239 -9.99 8.89 -3.31
C LEU A 239 -9.40 10.18 -2.73
N THR A 240 -8.40 10.07 -1.85
CA THR A 240 -7.65 11.22 -1.31
C THR A 240 -6.33 11.43 -2.04
N ASP A 241 -5.70 12.59 -1.90
CA ASP A 241 -4.41 12.89 -2.54
C ASP A 241 -3.23 12.07 -1.98
N ASN A 242 -3.39 11.50 -0.79
CA ASN A 242 -2.44 10.61 -0.12
C ASN A 242 -2.93 9.15 -0.04
N CYS A 243 -3.96 8.73 -0.80
CA CYS A 243 -4.63 7.45 -0.58
C CYS A 243 -3.72 6.21 -0.61
N TYR A 244 -2.64 6.25 -1.41
CA TYR A 244 -1.64 5.16 -1.48
C TYR A 244 -0.65 5.13 -0.31
N HIS A 245 -0.67 6.14 0.56
CA HIS A 245 0.12 6.21 1.77
C HIS A 245 -0.69 5.87 3.03
N ILE A 246 -2.01 5.81 2.90
CA ILE A 246 -2.91 5.53 4.01
C ILE A 246 -2.99 4.02 4.24
N PHE A 247 -2.94 3.63 5.51
CA PHE A 247 -3.10 2.27 5.96
C PHE A 247 -4.07 2.20 7.14
N GLU A 248 -4.69 1.05 7.33
CA GLU A 248 -5.34 0.66 8.58
C GLU A 248 -4.34 -0.15 9.41
N GLY A 249 -4.29 0.14 10.70
CA GLY A 249 -3.40 -0.51 11.66
C GLY A 249 -2.94 0.45 12.76
N PRO A 250 -2.24 -0.05 13.79
CA PRO A 250 -1.79 0.77 14.90
C PRO A 250 -0.68 1.74 14.45
N ASN A 251 -0.78 2.97 14.92
CA ASN A 251 0.24 4.00 14.76
C ASN A 251 0.45 4.69 16.10
N GLN A 252 1.67 4.61 16.60
CA GLN A 252 2.05 5.18 17.87
C GLN A 252 2.74 6.52 17.70
N LEU A 253 2.12 7.54 18.30
CA LEU A 253 2.61 8.90 18.32
C LEU A 253 3.19 9.24 19.70
N MET A 254 4.38 9.82 19.71
CA MET A 254 5.00 10.42 20.89
C MET A 254 4.82 11.93 20.83
N LEU A 255 4.17 12.51 21.85
CA LEU A 255 4.03 13.95 21.98
C LEU A 255 5.24 14.52 22.71
N ASP A 256 5.96 15.41 22.05
CA ASP A 256 6.94 16.28 22.70
C ASP A 256 6.18 17.32 23.54
N LEU A 257 6.34 17.24 24.86
CA LEU A 257 5.63 18.09 25.81
C LEU A 257 6.15 19.53 25.85
N GLU A 258 7.40 19.77 25.42
CA GLU A 258 7.97 21.12 25.39
C GLU A 258 7.54 21.86 24.12
N THR A 259 7.50 21.15 22.98
CA THR A 259 7.18 21.75 21.69
C THR A 259 5.72 21.56 21.25
N GLY A 260 4.99 20.67 21.91
CA GLY A 260 3.63 20.26 21.53
C GLY A 260 3.57 19.45 20.23
N LYS A 261 4.72 19.01 19.69
CA LYS A 261 4.79 18.30 18.40
C LYS A 261 4.69 16.79 18.59
N SER A 262 3.86 16.13 17.80
CA SER A 262 3.81 14.66 17.73
C SER A 262 4.87 14.11 16.79
N LYS A 263 5.53 13.02 17.17
CA LYS A 263 6.45 12.23 16.35
C LYS A 263 5.97 10.78 16.30
N GLU A 264 5.83 10.23 15.11
CA GLU A 264 5.56 8.80 14.91
C GLU A 264 6.76 7.96 15.37
N VAL A 265 6.50 6.94 16.17
CA VAL A 265 7.53 6.09 16.79
C VAL A 265 7.47 4.66 16.29
N ALA A 266 6.28 4.11 16.12
CA ALA A 266 6.06 2.77 15.61
C ALA A 266 4.75 2.75 14.82
N TRP A 267 4.71 1.97 13.75
CA TRP A 267 3.51 1.73 12.99
C TRP A 267 3.50 0.31 12.46
N THR A 268 2.30 -0.28 12.33
CA THR A 268 2.13 -1.58 11.70
C THR A 268 0.96 -1.52 10.73
N ASN A 269 1.21 -1.88 9.48
CA ASN A 269 0.19 -1.86 8.44
C ASN A 269 -0.55 -3.19 8.42
N PHE A 270 -1.83 -3.16 8.76
CA PHE A 270 -2.72 -4.31 8.64
C PHE A 270 -3.40 -4.35 7.27
N HIS A 271 -3.85 -3.20 6.77
CA HIS A 271 -4.39 -3.07 5.42
C HIS A 271 -3.87 -1.82 4.72
N GLU A 272 -3.52 -1.93 3.44
CA GLU A 272 -3.30 -0.78 2.56
C GLU A 272 -4.34 -0.76 1.43
N PHE A 273 -4.67 0.43 0.95
CA PHE A 273 -5.78 0.62 0.02
C PHE A 273 -5.33 1.26 -1.28
N ALA A 274 -5.88 0.77 -2.38
CA ALA A 274 -5.63 1.27 -3.71
C ALA A 274 -6.95 1.40 -4.47
N PRO A 275 -7.64 2.55 -4.36
CA PRO A 275 -8.85 2.81 -5.14
C PRO A 275 -8.54 2.79 -6.64
N ILE A 276 -9.23 1.93 -7.41
CA ILE A 276 -9.12 1.87 -8.87
C ILE A 276 -10.23 2.69 -9.53
N SER A 277 -11.44 2.56 -8.98
CA SER A 277 -12.65 3.26 -9.42
C SER A 277 -13.60 3.41 -8.23
N PRO A 278 -14.70 4.16 -8.37
CA PRO A 278 -15.76 4.20 -7.35
C PRO A 278 -16.33 2.83 -6.95
N LYS A 279 -16.13 1.78 -7.76
CA LYS A 279 -16.69 0.44 -7.54
C LYS A 279 -15.64 -0.67 -7.37
N LEU A 280 -14.36 -0.34 -7.45
CA LEU A 280 -13.26 -1.29 -7.37
C LEU A 280 -12.12 -0.71 -6.55
N MET A 281 -11.66 -1.48 -5.58
CA MET A 281 -10.50 -1.17 -4.76
C MET A 281 -9.62 -2.40 -4.65
N ILE A 282 -8.31 -2.23 -4.79
CA ILE A 282 -7.36 -3.24 -4.34
C ILE A 282 -7.11 -3.01 -2.85
N VAL A 283 -7.16 -4.09 -2.08
CA VAL A 283 -6.73 -4.12 -0.68
C VAL A 283 -5.48 -4.99 -0.59
N LEU A 284 -4.43 -4.47 0.02
CA LEU A 284 -3.28 -5.27 0.44
C LEU A 284 -3.47 -5.60 1.92
N ARG A 285 -3.70 -6.88 2.24
CA ARG A 285 -3.90 -7.34 3.61
C ARG A 285 -2.63 -8.00 4.13
N SER A 286 -2.20 -7.59 5.30
CA SER A 286 -1.00 -8.10 5.96
C SER A 286 -1.11 -9.59 6.27
N ASN A 287 -0.04 -10.33 5.99
CA ASN A 287 0.08 -11.74 6.34
C ASN A 287 0.19 -11.95 7.86
N LEU A 288 0.35 -10.88 8.65
CA LEU A 288 0.26 -10.93 10.12
C LEU A 288 -1.15 -11.24 10.62
N LEU A 289 -2.19 -10.83 9.87
CA LEU A 289 -3.58 -11.08 10.26
C LEU A 289 -3.98 -12.52 9.99
N PRO A 290 -4.74 -13.18 10.88
CA PRO A 290 -5.13 -14.57 10.72
C PRO A 290 -5.90 -14.78 9.42
N SER A 291 -5.59 -15.87 8.73
CA SER A 291 -6.30 -16.36 7.56
C SER A 291 -6.81 -17.79 7.84
N PRO A 292 -7.97 -18.19 7.28
CA PRO A 292 -8.51 -19.54 7.49
C PRO A 292 -7.52 -20.66 7.18
N GLU A 293 -6.64 -20.43 6.20
CA GLU A 293 -5.60 -21.35 5.75
C GLU A 293 -4.53 -21.60 6.83
N ASP A 294 -4.30 -20.64 7.74
CA ASP A 294 -3.31 -20.79 8.82
C ASP A 294 -3.82 -21.67 9.98
N ALA A 295 -5.12 -21.98 10.01
CA ALA A 295 -5.73 -22.69 11.14
C ALA A 295 -5.40 -24.19 11.14
N THR A 296 -5.00 -24.74 9.99
CA THR A 296 -4.80 -26.18 9.77
C THR A 296 -3.38 -26.67 10.08
N ASP A 297 -2.38 -25.77 10.11
CA ASP A 297 -0.99 -26.12 10.41
C ASP A 297 -0.51 -25.53 11.76
N PRO A 298 -0.23 -26.37 12.77
CA PRO A 298 0.30 -25.92 14.06
C PRO A 298 1.62 -25.15 13.99
N GLU A 299 2.50 -25.45 13.02
CA GLU A 299 3.81 -24.78 12.90
C GLU A 299 3.66 -23.38 12.33
N ALA A 300 2.95 -23.23 11.20
CA ALA A 300 2.58 -21.92 10.66
C ALA A 300 1.86 -21.05 11.69
N LYS A 301 0.97 -21.64 12.50
CA LYS A 301 0.28 -20.92 13.58
C LYS A 301 1.24 -20.41 14.66
N ALA A 302 2.21 -21.22 15.08
CA ALA A 302 3.20 -20.82 16.09
C ALA A 302 4.13 -19.72 15.57
N GLN A 303 4.57 -19.85 14.31
CA GLN A 303 5.40 -18.86 13.63
C GLN A 303 4.67 -17.52 13.48
N LYS A 304 3.39 -17.56 13.08
CA LYS A 304 2.55 -16.37 12.97
C LYS A 304 2.30 -15.69 14.32
N ALA A 305 2.12 -16.47 15.40
CA ALA A 305 2.03 -15.91 16.74
C ALA A 305 3.34 -15.20 17.16
N LYS A 306 4.50 -15.77 16.81
CA LYS A 306 5.80 -15.12 17.03
C LYS A 306 5.92 -13.81 16.26
N LEU A 307 5.55 -13.80 14.97
CA LEU A 307 5.53 -12.57 14.17
C LEU A 307 4.60 -11.52 14.74
N TRP A 308 3.39 -11.92 15.13
CA TRP A 308 2.42 -11.03 15.73
C TRP A 308 2.97 -10.38 17.00
N TYR A 309 3.60 -11.16 17.87
CA TYR A 309 4.27 -10.63 19.06
C TYR A 309 5.36 -9.61 18.69
N LEU A 310 6.24 -9.95 17.74
CA LEU A 310 7.36 -9.11 17.36
C LEU A 310 6.93 -7.82 16.64
N ALA A 311 5.94 -7.87 15.76
CA ALA A 311 5.50 -6.74 14.94
C ALA A 311 4.35 -5.93 15.54
N VAL A 312 3.59 -6.51 16.48
CA VAL A 312 2.38 -5.88 17.03
C VAL A 312 2.48 -5.71 18.53
N GLU A 313 2.46 -6.81 19.30
CA GLU A 313 2.28 -6.73 20.76
C GLU A 313 3.44 -6.00 21.44
N LYS A 314 4.66 -6.20 20.96
CA LYS A 314 5.87 -5.57 21.52
C LYS A 314 5.82 -4.04 21.45
N PHE A 315 5.19 -3.46 20.44
CA PHE A 315 5.17 -2.01 20.19
C PHE A 315 3.85 -1.37 20.58
N HIS A 316 2.74 -2.03 20.25
CA HIS A 316 1.39 -1.47 20.37
C HIS A 316 0.60 -2.04 21.54
N GLY A 317 1.09 -3.11 22.19
CA GLY A 317 0.43 -3.80 23.28
C GLY A 317 -0.49 -4.94 22.84
N SER A 318 -0.78 -5.85 23.77
CA SER A 318 -1.53 -7.10 23.52
C SER A 318 -3.00 -6.90 23.12
N ASP A 319 -3.59 -5.75 23.46
CA ASP A 319 -5.00 -5.46 23.13
C ASP A 319 -5.19 -4.90 21.71
N THR A 320 -4.09 -4.73 20.96
CA THR A 320 -4.10 -4.21 19.59
C THR A 320 -4.85 -5.14 18.64
N LYS A 321 -5.77 -4.58 17.85
CA LYS A 321 -6.57 -5.32 16.87
C LYS A 321 -6.73 -4.50 15.60
N SER A 322 -6.90 -5.19 14.47
CA SER A 322 -7.36 -4.55 13.23
C SER A 322 -8.85 -4.24 13.33
N THR A 323 -9.24 -3.04 12.88
CA THR A 323 -10.65 -2.64 12.74
C THR A 323 -11.32 -3.38 11.59
N LEU A 324 -10.53 -3.82 10.60
CA LEU A 324 -10.99 -4.54 9.41
C LEU A 324 -10.56 -6.02 9.45
N ALA A 325 -10.37 -6.59 10.64
CA ALA A 325 -9.93 -7.98 10.80
C ALA A 325 -10.90 -8.99 10.16
N ASP A 326 -12.19 -8.64 10.14
CA ASP A 326 -13.32 -9.42 9.63
C ASP A 326 -13.66 -9.11 8.16
N LEU A 327 -12.85 -8.29 7.47
CA LEU A 327 -13.04 -7.98 6.05
C LEU A 327 -13.09 -9.30 5.24
N PRO A 328 -14.17 -9.57 4.48
CA PRO A 328 -14.41 -10.88 3.87
C PRO A 328 -13.64 -11.04 2.56
N ILE A 329 -12.31 -11.11 2.69
CA ILE A 329 -11.36 -11.30 1.59
C ILE A 329 -10.43 -12.48 1.89
N SER A 330 -10.01 -13.18 0.83
CA SER A 330 -9.05 -14.28 0.90
C SER A 330 -7.90 -14.10 -0.09
N LYS A 331 -6.87 -14.94 0.04
CA LYS A 331 -5.77 -15.01 -0.93
C LYS A 331 -6.31 -15.41 -2.31
N ALA A 332 -5.70 -14.92 -3.37
CA ALA A 332 -6.03 -15.34 -4.73
C ALA A 332 -5.77 -16.84 -4.90
N SER A 333 -6.70 -17.56 -5.52
CA SER A 333 -6.42 -18.93 -5.95
C SER A 333 -5.44 -18.92 -7.11
N ASN A 334 -4.86 -20.07 -7.44
CA ASN A 334 -3.81 -20.16 -8.45
C ASN A 334 -3.99 -21.42 -9.31
N ASN A 335 -3.20 -21.52 -10.38
CA ASN A 335 -3.30 -22.63 -11.34
C ASN A 335 -2.32 -23.79 -11.07
N TYR A 336 -1.52 -23.71 -10.02
CA TYR A 336 -0.44 -24.67 -9.70
C TYR A 336 -0.69 -25.44 -8.39
N THR A 337 -1.75 -25.10 -7.66
CA THR A 337 -2.24 -25.85 -6.49
C THR A 337 -3.69 -26.28 -6.67
N HIS A 338 -4.08 -27.35 -6.01
CA HIS A 338 -5.46 -27.80 -5.86
C HIS A 338 -5.81 -28.00 -4.38
N ASP A 339 -7.08 -27.89 -4.03
CA ASP A 339 -7.57 -28.19 -2.68
C ASP A 339 -7.73 -29.70 -2.52
N LYS A 340 -7.19 -30.24 -1.43
CA LYS A 340 -7.46 -31.60 -0.98
C LYS A 340 -7.67 -31.57 0.52
N ASP A 341 -8.90 -31.89 0.93
CA ASP A 341 -9.35 -31.88 2.33
C ASP A 341 -9.20 -30.52 3.04
N GLY A 342 -9.36 -29.40 2.30
CA GLY A 342 -9.25 -28.04 2.84
C GLY A 342 -7.82 -27.52 2.97
N ALA A 343 -6.84 -28.26 2.46
CA ALA A 343 -5.43 -27.84 2.40
C ALA A 343 -4.98 -27.67 0.93
N PRO A 344 -4.12 -26.68 0.63
CA PRO A 344 -3.56 -26.52 -0.70
C PRO A 344 -2.45 -27.55 -0.95
N TRP A 345 -2.53 -28.27 -2.07
CA TRP A 345 -1.50 -29.19 -2.55
C TRP A 345 -0.99 -28.77 -3.92
N LEU A 346 0.31 -28.92 -4.16
CA LEU A 346 0.91 -28.71 -5.48
C LEU A 346 0.37 -29.74 -6.48
N ASN A 347 0.22 -29.32 -7.74
CA ASN A 347 -0.10 -30.23 -8.83
C ASN A 347 1.09 -31.17 -9.12
N GLU A 348 0.84 -32.31 -9.78
CA GLU A 348 1.85 -33.36 -10.00
C GLU A 348 3.09 -32.89 -10.80
N ASP A 349 2.93 -31.86 -11.63
CA ASP A 349 3.97 -31.24 -12.46
C ASP A 349 4.67 -30.03 -11.78
N GLU A 350 4.32 -29.75 -10.53
CA GLU A 350 4.82 -28.60 -9.77
C GLU A 350 5.81 -29.02 -8.69
N ASP A 351 6.89 -28.25 -8.55
CA ASP A 351 8.00 -28.48 -7.62
C ASP A 351 8.08 -27.38 -6.54
N GLY A 352 7.10 -26.49 -6.51
CA GLY A 352 7.06 -25.34 -5.61
C GLY A 352 7.91 -24.14 -6.05
N SER A 353 8.71 -24.26 -7.11
CA SER A 353 9.46 -23.12 -7.65
C SER A 353 8.51 -22.09 -8.28
N LEU A 354 8.90 -20.81 -8.26
CA LEU A 354 8.11 -19.76 -8.91
C LEU A 354 8.35 -19.84 -10.42
N LYS A 355 7.29 -19.96 -11.22
CA LYS A 355 7.41 -20.06 -12.67
C LYS A 355 6.69 -18.91 -13.40
N PRO A 356 7.15 -18.51 -14.60
CA PRO A 356 6.55 -17.42 -15.37
C PRO A 356 5.09 -17.68 -15.78
N HIS A 357 4.72 -18.96 -15.94
CA HIS A 357 3.37 -19.36 -16.35
C HIS A 357 2.39 -19.47 -15.18
N HIS A 358 2.83 -19.26 -13.94
CA HIS A 358 1.93 -19.20 -12.78
C HIS A 358 0.98 -18.03 -12.93
N LYS A 359 -0.31 -18.30 -12.69
CA LYS A 359 -1.41 -17.34 -12.74
C LYS A 359 -2.19 -17.39 -11.44
N PHE A 360 -2.82 -16.27 -11.15
CA PHE A 360 -3.60 -16.04 -9.94
C PHE A 360 -4.98 -15.57 -10.32
N PHE A 361 -6.01 -16.19 -9.76
CA PHE A 361 -7.39 -15.76 -9.92
C PHE A 361 -7.77 -14.87 -8.75
N PHE A 362 -7.99 -13.58 -9.06
CA PHE A 362 -8.44 -12.59 -8.10
C PHE A 362 -9.96 -12.47 -8.18
N GLU A 363 -10.65 -12.97 -7.16
CA GLU A 363 -12.09 -12.80 -6.99
C GLU A 363 -12.44 -11.33 -6.71
N PHE A 364 -13.62 -10.91 -7.17
CA PHE A 364 -14.20 -9.62 -6.81
C PHE A 364 -15.07 -9.79 -5.57
N PHE A 365 -14.50 -9.53 -4.40
CA PHE A 365 -15.17 -9.68 -3.12
C PHE A 365 -16.21 -8.58 -2.88
N PRO A 366 -17.52 -8.89 -2.85
CA PRO A 366 -18.53 -7.93 -2.49
C PRO A 366 -18.48 -7.66 -0.98
N ILE A 367 -18.11 -6.44 -0.59
CA ILE A 367 -18.09 -5.99 0.80
C ILE A 367 -19.37 -5.21 1.12
N ASP A 368 -19.84 -5.28 2.36
CA ASP A 368 -21.05 -4.59 2.77
C ASP A 368 -20.82 -3.08 2.98
N THR A 369 -21.91 -2.34 3.15
CA THR A 369 -21.86 -0.90 3.43
C THR A 369 -21.10 -0.58 4.71
N HIS A 370 -21.05 -1.49 5.69
CA HIS A 370 -20.32 -1.27 6.92
C HIS A 370 -18.82 -1.23 6.68
N HIS A 371 -18.26 -2.24 5.99
CA HIS A 371 -16.83 -2.27 5.64
C HIS A 371 -16.43 -1.13 4.71
N VAL A 372 -17.28 -0.76 3.75
CA VAL A 372 -17.03 0.43 2.89
C VAL A 372 -16.87 1.68 3.75
N ASN A 373 -17.77 1.88 4.73
CA ASN A 373 -17.70 3.03 5.62
C ASN A 373 -16.46 3.00 6.51
N GLU A 374 -16.07 1.85 7.06
CA GLU A 374 -14.85 1.74 7.86
C GLU A 374 -13.58 2.07 7.06
N ILE A 375 -13.50 1.61 5.81
CA ILE A 375 -12.41 2.01 4.89
C ILE A 375 -12.43 3.53 4.67
N HIS A 376 -13.61 4.13 4.49
CA HIS A 376 -13.72 5.59 4.36
C HIS A 376 -13.28 6.33 5.61
N CYS A 377 -13.54 5.79 6.80
CA CYS A 377 -13.05 6.38 8.05
C CYS A 377 -11.54 6.41 8.09
N VAL A 378 -10.88 5.32 7.68
CA VAL A 378 -9.41 5.28 7.60
C VAL A 378 -8.88 6.38 6.66
N PHE A 379 -9.55 6.62 5.52
CA PHE A 379 -9.20 7.75 4.65
C PHE A 379 -9.45 9.13 5.27
N LEU A 380 -10.59 9.30 5.94
CA LEU A 380 -11.01 10.59 6.51
C LEU A 380 -10.25 10.94 7.80
N ASP A 381 -9.79 9.96 8.56
CA ASP A 381 -8.88 10.17 9.70
C ASP A 381 -7.56 10.78 9.26
N ASN A 382 -7.10 10.38 8.07
CA ASN A 382 -5.89 10.90 7.46
C ASN A 382 -6.14 12.17 6.60
N ALA A 383 -7.36 12.70 6.58
CA ALA A 383 -7.72 13.88 5.79
C ALA A 383 -7.08 15.18 6.31
N SER A 384 -6.62 15.23 7.56
CA SER A 384 -5.89 16.37 8.12
C SER A 384 -4.56 16.65 7.40
N SER A 385 -3.98 15.61 6.80
CA SER A 385 -2.78 15.71 5.95
C SER A 385 -3.09 15.87 4.45
N CYS A 386 -4.37 15.87 4.08
CA CYS A 386 -4.84 15.93 2.69
C CYS A 386 -5.22 17.35 2.26
N THR A 387 -5.11 17.62 0.97
CA THR A 387 -5.66 18.85 0.36
C THR A 387 -6.98 18.60 -0.37
N SER A 388 -7.31 17.33 -0.64
CA SER A 388 -8.36 16.95 -1.57
C SER A 388 -8.99 15.61 -1.23
N VAL A 389 -10.32 15.53 -1.31
CA VAL A 389 -11.07 14.27 -1.39
C VAL A 389 -11.84 14.25 -2.70
N VAL A 390 -11.59 13.26 -3.54
CA VAL A 390 -12.23 13.03 -4.84
C VAL A 390 -13.29 11.95 -4.70
N PHE A 391 -14.44 12.19 -5.32
CA PHE A 391 -15.56 11.25 -5.30
C PHE A 391 -16.37 11.38 -6.61
N ARG A 392 -17.14 10.34 -6.95
CA ARG A 392 -17.99 10.36 -8.15
C ARG A 392 -19.34 10.98 -7.85
N SER A 393 -20.12 10.41 -6.95
CA SER A 393 -21.48 10.87 -6.60
C SER A 393 -21.48 11.77 -5.37
N LYS A 394 -22.14 12.93 -5.46
CA LYS A 394 -22.39 13.80 -4.30
C LYS A 394 -23.27 13.14 -3.24
N GLU A 395 -24.19 12.27 -3.66
CA GLU A 395 -25.09 11.56 -2.75
C GLU A 395 -24.35 10.50 -1.93
N SER A 396 -23.54 9.67 -2.60
CA SER A 396 -22.71 8.67 -1.91
C SER A 396 -21.68 9.32 -0.97
N PHE A 397 -21.10 10.46 -1.40
CA PHE A 397 -20.19 11.22 -0.55
C PHE A 397 -20.89 11.86 0.65
N LEU A 398 -22.12 12.35 0.50
CA LEU A 398 -22.93 12.85 1.62
C LEU A 398 -23.15 11.75 2.66
N GLN A 399 -23.57 10.56 2.22
CA GLN A 399 -23.77 9.40 3.09
C GLN A 399 -22.48 9.00 3.82
N THR A 400 -21.35 9.01 3.11
CA THR A 400 -20.02 8.76 3.68
C THR A 400 -19.69 9.75 4.79
N LEU A 401 -19.86 11.06 4.54
CA LEU A 401 -19.60 12.09 5.54
C LEU A 401 -20.54 12.00 6.75
N GLU A 402 -21.83 11.75 6.51
CA GLU A 402 -22.81 11.54 7.56
C GLU A 402 -22.40 10.39 8.48
N TRP A 403 -22.04 9.24 7.90
CA TRP A 403 -21.63 8.08 8.68
C TRP A 403 -20.39 8.38 9.50
N TYR A 404 -19.33 8.88 8.85
CA TYR A 404 -18.06 9.19 9.52
C TYR A 404 -18.25 10.17 10.68
N LEU A 405 -18.93 11.29 10.44
CA LEU A 405 -19.07 12.34 11.43
C LEU A 405 -20.01 11.95 12.58
N THR A 406 -20.99 11.07 12.35
CA THR A 406 -21.92 10.66 13.41
C THR A 406 -21.54 9.38 14.16
N LYS A 407 -20.61 8.55 13.64
CA LYS A 407 -20.17 7.31 14.29
C LYS A 407 -19.50 7.59 15.65
N PRO A 408 -20.08 7.25 16.80
CA PRO A 408 -19.42 7.49 18.09
C PRO A 408 -18.23 6.54 18.28
N ASN A 409 -17.31 6.90 19.18
CA ASN A 409 -16.20 6.06 19.65
C ASN A 409 -15.24 5.57 18.56
N TRP A 410 -15.09 6.32 17.48
CA TRP A 410 -14.07 6.05 16.46
C TRP A 410 -12.74 6.68 16.87
N SER A 411 -11.66 5.89 16.89
CA SER A 411 -10.35 6.30 17.41
C SER A 411 -9.78 7.53 16.70
N GLY A 412 -9.95 7.64 15.38
CA GLY A 412 -9.48 8.79 14.60
C GLY A 412 -10.29 10.09 14.78
N LYS A 413 -11.32 10.07 15.63
CA LYS A 413 -12.11 11.24 16.03
C LYS A 413 -11.85 11.66 17.48
N ARG A 414 -10.64 11.36 17.97
CA ARG A 414 -10.10 11.89 19.22
C ARG A 414 -9.28 13.14 18.92
N VAL A 415 -9.60 14.24 19.58
CA VAL A 415 -8.95 15.53 19.39
C VAL A 415 -8.55 16.13 20.72
N THR A 416 -7.52 16.96 20.72
CA THR A 416 -7.07 17.71 21.89
C THR A 416 -7.77 19.06 21.98
N CYS A 417 -7.71 19.68 23.15
CA CYS A 417 -8.19 21.05 23.35
C CYS A 417 -7.25 22.12 22.77
N LEU A 418 -6.10 21.74 22.19
CA LEU A 418 -5.11 22.66 21.65
C LEU A 418 -5.66 23.42 20.43
N PRO A 419 -5.36 24.72 20.28
CA PRO A 419 -5.84 25.53 19.14
C PRO A 419 -5.38 25.01 17.78
N ASP A 420 -4.17 24.46 17.71
CA ASP A 420 -3.51 24.02 16.47
C ASP A 420 -3.69 22.52 16.18
N ASP A 421 -4.67 21.87 16.82
CA ASP A 421 -5.00 20.48 16.52
C ASP A 421 -5.52 20.34 15.09
N LEU A 422 -4.68 19.83 14.20
CA LEU A 422 -4.97 19.66 12.78
C LEU A 422 -6.15 18.71 12.53
N GLN A 423 -6.34 17.71 13.41
CA GLN A 423 -7.45 16.78 13.30
C GLN A 423 -8.76 17.47 13.67
N ARG A 424 -8.76 18.27 14.74
CA ARG A 424 -9.93 19.10 15.11
C ARG A 424 -10.31 20.07 14.01
N LEU A 425 -9.32 20.73 13.40
CA LEU A 425 -9.56 21.64 12.28
C LEU A 425 -10.15 20.89 11.08
N CYS A 426 -9.61 19.70 10.76
CA CYS A 426 -10.13 18.85 9.70
C CYS A 426 -11.59 18.44 9.94
N LEU A 427 -11.92 17.93 11.14
CA LEU A 427 -13.28 17.53 11.51
C LEU A 427 -14.27 18.69 11.42
N ARG A 428 -13.88 19.90 11.85
CA ARG A 428 -14.69 21.11 11.68
C ARG A 428 -14.92 21.45 10.21
N LYS A 429 -13.91 21.30 9.36
CA LYS A 429 -14.05 21.50 7.91
C LYS A 429 -15.03 20.49 7.30
N LEU A 430 -14.88 19.20 7.64
CA LEU A 430 -15.78 18.15 7.17
C LEU A 430 -17.23 18.39 7.64
N ALA A 431 -17.41 18.81 8.89
CA ALA A 431 -18.71 19.19 9.45
C ALA A 431 -19.36 20.38 8.73
N ALA A 432 -18.57 21.40 8.37
CA ALA A 432 -19.06 22.54 7.60
C ALA A 432 -19.54 22.11 6.20
N VAL A 433 -18.81 21.19 5.55
CA VAL A 433 -19.21 20.61 4.26
C VAL A 433 -20.48 19.79 4.39
N LEU A 434 -20.59 18.98 5.45
CA LEU A 434 -21.79 18.18 5.73
C LEU A 434 -23.05 19.06 5.77
N LYS A 435 -22.98 20.20 6.49
CA LYS A 435 -24.08 21.19 6.53
C LYS A 435 -24.33 21.86 5.18
N GLN A 436 -23.27 22.23 4.44
CA GLN A 436 -23.42 22.79 3.08
C GLN A 436 -24.08 21.82 2.10
N MET A 437 -23.91 20.52 2.30
CA MET A 437 -24.52 19.48 1.48
C MET A 437 -25.97 19.14 1.91
N GLY A 438 -26.50 19.82 2.94
CA GLY A 438 -27.89 19.74 3.35
C GLY A 438 -28.21 18.69 4.41
N SER A 439 -27.22 18.21 5.16
CA SER A 439 -27.46 17.33 6.30
C SER A 439 -27.62 18.12 7.59
N ASP A 440 -28.62 17.72 8.38
CA ASP A 440 -28.91 18.26 9.72
C ASP A 440 -28.29 17.40 10.84
N LYS A 441 -27.49 16.39 10.48
CA LYS A 441 -26.86 15.50 11.47
C LYS A 441 -25.73 16.24 12.21
N GLU A 442 -25.72 16.09 13.53
CA GLU A 442 -24.70 16.69 14.36
C GLU A 442 -23.44 15.79 14.45
N PRO A 443 -22.25 16.31 14.12
CA PRO A 443 -20.99 15.58 14.26
C PRO A 443 -20.66 15.23 15.71
N VAL A 444 -19.95 14.11 15.90
CA VAL A 444 -19.48 13.61 17.19
C VAL A 444 -17.98 13.33 17.11
N TRP A 445 -17.22 13.86 18.07
CA TRP A 445 -15.81 13.55 18.33
C TRP A 445 -15.53 13.68 19.83
N GLU A 446 -14.47 13.03 20.30
CA GLU A 446 -14.06 12.98 21.70
C GLU A 446 -12.96 14.03 21.94
N GLU A 447 -13.16 14.93 22.92
CA GLU A 447 -12.12 15.86 23.36
C GLU A 447 -11.30 15.22 24.49
N ILE A 448 -9.99 15.11 24.28
CA ILE A 448 -9.03 14.55 25.23
C ILE A 448 -8.32 15.69 25.95
N ASP A 449 -8.33 15.62 27.28
CA ASP A 449 -7.55 16.50 28.14
C ASP A 449 -6.05 16.20 28.05
N VAL A 450 -5.26 17.21 27.66
CA VAL A 450 -3.80 17.13 27.49
C VAL A 450 -3.04 16.58 28.73
N PRO A 451 -3.46 16.86 29.99
CA PRO A 451 -2.87 16.22 31.16
C PRO A 451 -3.06 14.70 31.23
N GLY A 452 -4.10 14.14 30.61
CA GLY A 452 -4.37 12.70 30.56
C GLY A 452 -3.41 11.93 29.65
N LEU A 453 -2.88 12.57 28.59
CA LEU A 453 -1.83 12.02 27.73
C LEU A 453 -0.48 11.80 28.46
N LYS A 454 -0.27 12.43 29.63
CA LYS A 454 0.97 12.30 30.42
C LYS A 454 1.19 10.89 30.97
N TYR A 455 0.13 10.10 31.16
CA TYR A 455 0.25 8.73 31.69
C TYR A 455 0.49 7.67 30.61
N ASP A 456 0.03 7.89 29.38
CA ASP A 456 0.27 6.96 28.26
C ASP A 456 1.68 7.09 27.66
N ALA A 457 2.29 8.28 27.73
CA ALA A 457 3.64 8.51 27.19
C ALA A 457 4.79 7.99 28.07
N MET A 458 4.52 7.62 29.34
CA MET A 458 5.55 7.15 30.29
C MET A 458 5.89 5.66 30.14
N GLN A 459 5.13 4.89 29.37
CA GLN A 459 5.60 3.61 28.86
C GLN A 459 6.11 3.84 27.44
N GLN A 460 7.43 3.69 27.26
CA GLN A 460 8.11 3.13 26.08
C GLN A 460 9.41 3.87 25.74
N VAL A 461 10.51 3.21 26.11
CA VAL A 461 11.85 3.32 25.53
C VAL A 461 12.15 1.89 25.08
N ASP A 462 12.45 1.60 23.81
CA ASP A 462 13.78 1.75 23.24
C ASP A 462 13.74 1.85 21.70
N ARG A 463 14.53 2.78 21.15
CA ARG A 463 14.38 3.37 19.80
C ARG A 463 15.09 2.62 18.67
N ALA A 464 15.67 1.45 18.90
CA ALA A 464 16.46 0.73 17.91
C ALA A 464 15.77 -0.50 17.28
N GLY A 465 14.71 -1.01 17.92
CA GLY A 465 14.27 -2.39 17.70
C GLY A 465 13.68 -2.73 16.33
N ILE A 466 12.87 -1.86 15.70
CA ILE A 466 12.16 -2.29 14.47
C ILE A 466 13.14 -2.59 13.33
N PHE A 467 14.11 -1.70 13.09
CA PHE A 467 15.10 -1.87 12.03
C PHE A 467 16.11 -3.00 12.31
N ASP A 468 16.49 -3.17 13.58
CA ASP A 468 17.43 -4.20 14.02
C ASP A 468 16.78 -5.60 14.14
N MET A 469 15.44 -5.67 14.25
CA MET A 469 14.65 -6.90 14.30
C MET A 469 14.15 -7.39 12.93
N PHE A 470 14.34 -6.62 11.84
CA PHE A 470 13.91 -7.09 10.51
C PHE A 470 14.51 -8.44 10.11
N PRO A 471 15.78 -8.77 10.42
CA PRO A 471 16.30 -10.11 10.19
C PRO A 471 15.44 -11.17 10.88
N GLU A 472 15.10 -10.97 12.17
CA GLU A 472 14.28 -11.91 12.96
C GLU A 472 12.82 -12.00 12.49
N LEU A 473 12.27 -10.88 12.02
CA LEU A 473 10.91 -10.80 11.47
C LEU A 473 10.85 -11.51 10.11
N LEU A 474 11.87 -11.36 9.26
CA LEU A 474 11.99 -12.04 7.97
C LEU A 474 12.23 -13.55 8.14
N ASP A 475 13.04 -13.95 9.13
CA ASP A 475 13.26 -15.35 9.53
C ASP A 475 11.99 -16.02 10.08
N SER A 476 10.96 -15.24 10.44
CA SER A 476 9.70 -15.75 10.98
C SER A 476 8.51 -15.53 10.06
N ILE A 477 8.69 -15.10 8.81
CA ILE A 477 7.61 -15.11 7.80
C ILE A 477 7.39 -16.54 7.31
N PRO A 478 6.18 -17.13 7.46
CA PRO A 478 5.83 -18.36 6.78
C PRO A 478 5.82 -18.07 5.28
N ASP A 479 6.86 -18.52 4.59
CA ASP A 479 6.90 -18.62 3.15
C ASP A 479 5.86 -19.67 2.74
N ASP A 480 4.87 -19.29 1.93
CA ASP A 480 4.18 -20.24 1.06
C ASP A 480 5.16 -20.60 -0.10
N ASN A 481 6.20 -21.32 0.35
CA ASN A 481 7.45 -21.90 -0.18
C ASN A 481 8.39 -21.12 -1.13
N PRO A 482 9.69 -21.13 -0.76
CA PRO A 482 10.69 -21.95 -1.46
C PRO A 482 11.24 -23.11 -0.58
N THR A 483 11.15 -24.32 -1.14
CA THR A 483 11.69 -25.64 -0.69
C THR A 483 13.13 -25.62 -0.14
N GLU A 484 13.48 -26.47 0.85
CA GLU A 484 14.81 -27.00 1.30
C GLU A 484 16.06 -26.06 1.29
N HIS A 485 15.92 -24.79 0.91
CA HIS A 485 16.95 -23.92 0.32
C HIS A 485 17.11 -22.59 1.08
N MET A 486 16.38 -22.38 2.18
CA MET A 486 16.78 -21.39 3.21
C MET A 486 18.11 -21.74 3.89
N GLN A 487 18.73 -22.89 3.60
CA GLN A 487 20.05 -23.29 4.10
C GLN A 487 21.17 -22.30 3.73
N ILE A 488 20.95 -21.39 2.76
CA ILE A 488 21.94 -20.40 2.30
C ILE A 488 21.97 -19.14 3.18
N TYR A 489 20.92 -18.80 3.92
CA TYR A 489 20.88 -17.53 4.67
C TYR A 489 21.67 -17.53 5.99
N ASN A 490 22.06 -18.70 6.51
CA ASN A 490 23.05 -18.81 7.60
C ASN A 490 24.47 -18.34 7.19
N ILE A 491 24.73 -18.15 5.89
CA ILE A 491 26.05 -17.77 5.37
C ILE A 491 26.19 -16.25 5.21
N LEU A 492 25.10 -15.49 5.10
CA LEU A 492 25.15 -14.04 4.86
C LEU A 492 25.12 -13.20 6.15
N GLY A 493 24.75 -13.80 7.29
CA GLY A 493 24.82 -13.16 8.62
C GLY A 493 26.20 -13.21 9.30
N ASN A 494 27.18 -13.94 8.74
CA ASN A 494 28.49 -14.15 9.37
C ASN A 494 29.66 -13.36 8.73
N LEU A 495 29.39 -12.37 7.85
CA LEU A 495 30.46 -11.71 7.08
C LEU A 495 30.60 -10.20 7.26
N LEU A 496 30.04 -9.62 8.33
CA LEU A 496 30.32 -8.21 8.67
C LEU A 496 31.09 -7.97 9.98
N PHE A 497 31.70 -8.98 10.59
CA PHE A 497 32.75 -8.79 11.61
C PHE A 497 33.88 -9.84 11.55
N ASP A 498 34.91 -9.49 10.78
CA ASP A 498 36.34 -9.90 10.83
C ASP A 498 36.80 -11.35 10.49
N PRO A 499 38.06 -11.53 10.03
CA PRO A 499 38.53 -12.64 9.21
C PRO A 499 39.12 -13.79 10.03
N VAL A 500 39.42 -14.89 9.32
CA VAL A 500 40.03 -16.18 9.74
C VAL A 500 39.01 -17.32 9.72
N SER A 501 38.86 -17.90 8.52
CA SER A 501 39.24 -19.28 8.19
C SER A 501 38.94 -20.42 9.19
N ILE A 502 38.57 -21.55 8.58
CA ILE A 502 38.59 -22.95 9.07
C ILE A 502 37.29 -23.45 9.75
N PHE A 503 36.36 -24.01 8.98
CA PHE A 503 36.21 -25.48 8.86
C PHE A 503 35.13 -25.81 7.83
N ALA A 504 35.56 -26.43 6.74
CA ALA A 504 34.68 -26.94 5.70
C ALA A 504 34.26 -28.38 6.02
N LYS A 505 33.10 -28.76 5.44
CA LYS A 505 32.65 -30.13 5.10
C LYS A 505 32.28 -31.04 6.27
N GLU A 506 30.99 -31.22 6.49
CA GLU A 506 30.27 -32.50 6.28
C GLU A 506 28.79 -32.41 6.71
N ASN A 507 27.94 -33.16 5.99
CA ASN A 507 26.54 -33.50 6.29
C ASN A 507 25.42 -32.61 5.73
N PHE A 508 25.08 -32.83 4.45
CA PHE A 508 23.71 -32.69 3.93
C PHE A 508 23.33 -33.93 3.13
N ARG A 509 22.71 -34.91 3.82
CA ARG A 509 21.87 -35.99 3.25
C ARG A 509 21.02 -36.62 4.36
N ARG A 510 19.86 -36.03 4.66
CA ARG A 510 18.64 -36.70 5.14
C ARG A 510 17.61 -35.67 5.59
N VAL A 511 16.34 -36.00 5.35
CA VAL A 511 15.11 -35.21 5.59
C VAL A 511 14.92 -34.22 4.44
N GLU A 512 14.21 -34.54 3.35
CA GLU A 512 12.78 -34.86 3.30
C GLU A 512 12.41 -36.04 2.37
N ALA A 513 12.06 -37.18 2.98
CA ALA A 513 11.32 -38.27 2.33
C ALA A 513 10.22 -38.83 3.26
N ASN A 514 9.85 -38.12 4.33
CA ASN A 514 9.02 -38.67 5.40
C ASN A 514 7.64 -38.01 5.58
N ALA A 515 7.20 -37.13 4.69
CA ALA A 515 5.83 -36.60 4.73
C ALA A 515 4.82 -37.37 3.84
N CYS A 516 5.23 -38.49 3.22
CA CYS A 516 4.35 -39.34 2.39
C CYS A 516 4.41 -40.85 2.74
N LYS A 517 4.67 -41.21 4.01
CA LYS A 517 4.38 -42.56 4.51
C LYS A 517 3.83 -42.49 5.93
N GLY A 518 2.51 -42.50 6.02
CA GLY A 518 1.86 -42.62 7.32
C GLY A 518 0.37 -42.84 7.25
N TYR A 519 -0.15 -43.67 6.34
CA TYR A 519 -1.43 -44.40 6.51
C TYR A 519 -1.54 -45.55 5.49
N ALA A 520 -0.98 -46.70 5.85
CA ALA A 520 -1.25 -48.08 5.39
C ALA A 520 -0.15 -48.91 6.08
N THR A 521 -0.37 -49.82 7.02
CA THR A 521 -1.47 -50.75 7.26
C THR A 521 -1.34 -51.25 8.71
N SER A 522 -2.41 -51.17 9.50
CA SER A 522 -2.60 -52.07 10.64
C SER A 522 -3.40 -53.27 10.14
N SER A 523 -2.72 -54.39 9.90
CA SER A 523 -3.32 -55.70 10.07
C SER A 523 -2.30 -56.56 10.80
N LEU A 524 -2.55 -56.74 12.09
CA LEU A 524 -2.22 -57.97 12.78
C LEU A 524 -2.74 -59.14 11.95
N ASP A 525 -1.89 -60.15 11.74
CA ASP A 525 -2.25 -61.57 11.86
C ASP A 525 -0.95 -62.38 11.94
N ASP A 526 -0.85 -63.14 13.03
CA ASP A 526 -0.26 -64.47 13.22
C ASP A 526 0.93 -64.93 12.35
N GLU A 527 2.05 -65.28 12.99
CA GLU A 527 2.38 -66.70 13.22
C GLU A 527 3.65 -66.88 14.06
N ILE A 528 3.48 -67.75 15.05
CA ILE A 528 4.46 -68.43 15.88
C ILE A 528 5.22 -69.44 15.00
N ALA A 529 6.55 -69.51 15.10
CA ALA A 529 7.31 -70.78 15.18
C ALA A 529 8.84 -70.59 15.22
N ASP A 530 9.43 -71.35 16.16
CA ASP A 530 10.76 -72.00 16.15
C ASP A 530 12.03 -71.15 16.35
N GLN A 531 12.68 -71.24 17.53
CA GLN A 531 13.70 -72.24 17.98
C GLN A 531 15.04 -71.99 17.25
N ASP A 532 16.18 -71.72 17.88
CA ASP A 532 16.75 -72.13 19.18
C ASP A 532 17.48 -70.98 19.91
#